data_AF-A0AAJ6D4G7-F1
#
_entry.id   AF-A0AAJ6D4G7-F1
#
_cell.length_a   1.000
_cell.length_b   1.000
_cell.length_c   1.000
_cell.angle_alpha   90.00
_cell.angle_beta   90.00
_cell.angle_gamma   90.00
#
_symmetry.space_group_name_H-M   'P 1'
#
loop_
_entity.id
_entity.type
_entity.pdbx_description
1 polymer ?
#
loop_
_entity_poly.entity_id
_entity_poly.type
_entity_poly.pdbx_seq_one_letter_code
_entity_poly.pdbx_strand_id
1 'polypeptide(L)' 'MNDNNKRSYVLTFDDAVEIWLQSWSGEFQNRIAASFDVNPGRVNEVLKERKHVGSREVALKKRAA' A
#
# COMPACT_ATOMS: atom_id res chain seq x y z
N MET A 1 7.50 -11.27 -28.58
CA MET A 1 6.30 -10.47 -28.27
C MET A 1 6.71 -9.47 -27.20
N ASN A 2 6.32 -8.20 -27.33
CA ASN A 2 6.73 -7.15 -26.39
C ASN A 2 5.57 -6.90 -25.43
N ASP A 3 5.57 -7.56 -24.28
CA ASP A 3 4.47 -7.58 -23.31
C ASP A 3 4.36 -6.28 -22.48
N ASN A 4 4.70 -5.14 -23.09
CA ASN A 4 4.68 -3.80 -22.48
C ASN A 4 3.27 -3.30 -22.11
N ASN A 5 2.23 -4.11 -22.31
CA ASN A 5 0.85 -3.83 -21.90
C ASN A 5 0.41 -4.66 -20.68
N LYS A 6 1.36 -5.14 -19.86
CA LYS A 6 1.02 -5.68 -18.55
C LYS A 6 0.69 -4.50 -17.63
N ARG A 7 -0.60 -4.30 -17.35
CA ARG A 7 -1.06 -3.33 -16.35
C ARG A 7 -0.31 -3.63 -15.05
N SER A 8 0.37 -2.62 -14.50
CA SER A 8 1.01 -2.72 -13.21
C SER A 8 -0.01 -3.10 -12.14
N TYR A 9 0.42 -3.87 -11.14
CA TYR A 9 -0.44 -4.30 -10.05
C TYR A 9 -1.17 -3.09 -9.43
N VAL A 10 -2.48 -3.22 -9.26
CA VAL A 10 -3.31 -2.16 -8.68
C VAL A 10 -3.58 -2.55 -7.23
N LEU A 11 -3.06 -1.73 -6.30
CA LEU A 11 -3.31 -1.89 -4.88
C LEU A 11 -4.80 -2.03 -4.60
N THR A 12 -5.15 -3.02 -3.78
CA THR A 12 -6.49 -3.24 -3.26
C THR A 12 -6.68 -2.49 -1.93
N PHE A 13 -7.90 -2.52 -1.41
CA PHE A 13 -8.17 -1.96 -0.08
C PHE A 13 -7.42 -2.71 1.03
N ASP A 14 -7.32 -4.03 0.93
CA ASP A 14 -6.59 -4.83 1.94
C ASP A 14 -5.08 -4.60 1.86
N ASP A 15 -4.51 -4.46 0.65
CA ASP A 15 -3.11 -4.03 0.50
C ASP A 15 -2.85 -2.68 1.17
N ALA A 16 -3.81 -1.75 1.06
CA ALA A 16 -3.70 -0.45 1.71
C ALA A 16 -3.69 -0.57 3.25
N VAL A 17 -4.46 -1.51 3.81
CA VAL A 17 -4.43 -1.82 5.25
C VAL A 17 -3.05 -2.35 5.66
N GLU A 18 -2.50 -3.29 4.90
CA GLU A 18 -1.17 -3.86 5.16
C GLU A 18 -0.05 -2.82 5.01
N ILE A 19 -0.17 -1.88 4.05
CA ILE A 19 0.75 -0.75 3.89
C ILE A 19 0.79 0.11 5.15
N TRP A 20 -0.36 0.40 5.78
CA TRP A 20 -0.41 1.14 7.04
C TRP A 20 0.28 0.39 8.17
N LEU A 21 0.03 -0.91 8.29
CA LEU A 21 0.65 -1.75 9.33
C LEU A 21 2.17 -1.80 9.19
N GLN A 22 2.69 -2.01 7.97
CA GLN A 22 4.12 -2.01 7.69
C GLN A 22 4.75 -0.63 7.97
N SER A 23 4.10 0.45 7.50
CA SER A 23 4.61 1.81 7.74
C SER A 23 4.69 2.15 9.22
N TRP A 24 3.72 1.74 10.05
CA TRP A 24 3.76 1.95 11.50
C TRP A 24 4.73 1.04 12.23
N SER A 25 5.12 -0.07 11.61
CA SER A 25 6.16 -0.95 12.12
C SER A 25 7.58 -0.43 11.81
N GLY A 26 7.67 0.69 11.08
CA GLY A 26 8.93 1.37 10.76
C GLY A 26 9.48 1.05 9.36
N GLU A 27 8.74 0.31 8.53
CA GLU A 27 9.20 0.02 7.17
C GLU A 27 9.16 1.25 6.26
N PHE A 28 10.20 1.38 5.43
CA PHE A 28 10.32 2.48 4.48
C PHE A 28 9.42 2.27 3.26
N GLN A 29 8.84 3.36 2.73
CA GLN A 29 7.92 3.30 1.58
C GLN A 29 8.48 2.58 0.36
N ASN A 30 9.79 2.67 0.11
CA ASN A 30 10.44 1.96 -1.01
C ASN A 30 10.47 0.43 -0.81
N ARG A 31 10.66 -0.04 0.43
CA ARG A 31 10.62 -1.47 0.76
C ARG A 31 9.20 -2.01 0.67
N ILE A 32 8.24 -1.28 1.24
CA ILE A 32 6.81 -1.60 1.13
C ILE A 32 6.40 -1.67 -0.34
N ALA A 33 6.78 -0.68 -1.15
CA ALA A 33 6.47 -0.64 -2.58
C ALA A 33 7.04 -1.83 -3.35
N ALA A 34 8.26 -2.26 -3.03
CA ALA A 34 8.88 -3.44 -3.62
C ALA A 34 8.11 -4.73 -3.27
N SER A 35 7.63 -4.86 -2.03
CA SER A 35 6.83 -6.03 -1.60
C SER A 35 5.52 -6.17 -2.37
N PHE A 36 4.92 -5.07 -2.82
CA PHE A 36 3.68 -5.05 -3.60
C PHE A 36 3.89 -4.92 -5.12
N ASP A 37 5.14 -4.89 -5.59
CA ASP A 37 5.49 -4.64 -7.01
C ASP A 37 4.85 -3.34 -7.56
N VAL A 38 4.86 -2.28 -6.74
CA VAL A 38 4.30 -0.96 -7.11
C VAL A 38 5.33 0.15 -7.01
N ASN A 39 4.99 1.30 -7.60
CA ASN A 39 5.79 2.51 -7.43
C ASN A 39 5.63 3.07 -6.00
N PRO A 40 6.69 3.55 -5.33
CA PRO A 40 6.60 4.22 -4.02
C PRO A 40 5.57 5.35 -3.95
N GLY A 41 5.32 6.05 -5.06
CA GLY A 41 4.25 7.04 -5.15
C GLY A 41 2.86 6.46 -4.87
N ARG A 42 2.58 5.20 -5.24
CA ARG A 42 1.31 4.54 -4.93
C ARG A 42 1.15 4.27 -3.44
N VAL A 43 2.23 3.88 -2.77
CA VAL A 43 2.28 3.75 -1.31
C VAL A 43 2.06 5.11 -0.65
N ASN A 44 2.69 6.17 -1.18
CA ASN A 44 2.52 7.53 -0.67
C ASN A 44 1.06 8.01 -0.75
N GLU A 45 0.36 7.71 -1.86
CA GLU A 45 -1.05 8.07 -2.02
C GLU A 45 -1.97 7.34 -1.02
N VAL A 46 -1.64 6.11 -0.63
CA VAL A 46 -2.33 5.40 0.46
C VAL A 46 -2.04 6.07 1.81
N LEU A 47 -0.76 6.32 2.12
CA LEU A 47 -0.33 6.91 3.40
C LEU A 47 -0.75 8.39 3.57
N LYS A 48 -1.12 9.07 2.48
CA LYS A 48 -1.75 10.40 2.51
C LYS A 48 -3.28 10.35 2.49
N GLU A 49 -3.86 9.15 2.58
CA GLU A 49 -5.31 8.93 2.51
C GLU A 49 -5.95 9.52 1.24
N ARG A 50 -5.21 9.60 0.13
CA ARG A 50 -5.74 10.03 -1.18
C ARG A 50 -6.37 8.87 -1.95
N LYS A 51 -5.91 7.64 -1.67
CA LYS A 51 -6.50 6.40 -2.17
C LYS A 51 -6.79 5.45 -1.03
N HIS A 52 -7.79 4.59 -1.24
CA HIS A 52 -8.25 3.60 -0.26
C HIS A 52 -8.57 4.25 1.09
N VAL A 53 -9.33 5.34 1.06
CA VAL A 53 -9.80 6.07 2.25
C VAL A 53 -10.51 5.11 3.20
N GLY A 54 -10.21 5.22 4.50
CA GLY A 54 -10.71 4.31 5.53
C GLY A 54 -9.81 3.08 5.80
N SER A 55 -8.84 2.78 4.92
CA SER A 55 -7.87 1.68 5.16
C SER A 55 -7.03 1.92 6.41
N ARG A 56 -6.75 3.19 6.74
CA ARG A 56 -6.06 3.59 7.98
C ARG A 56 -6.83 3.18 9.23
N GLU A 57 -8.15 3.44 9.27
CA GLU A 57 -8.98 3.11 10.43
C GLU A 57 -9.10 1.59 10.62
N VAL A 58 -9.19 0.85 9.52
CA VAL A 58 -9.19 -0.62 9.56
C VAL A 58 -7.83 -1.14 10.05
N ALA A 59 -6.72 -0.57 9.59
CA ALA A 59 -5.39 -0.92 10.08
C ALA A 59 -5.22 -0.61 11.58
N LEU A 60 -5.75 0.53 12.06
CA LEU A 60 -5.77 0.85 13.49
C LEU A 60 -6.53 -0.20 14.29
N LYS A 61 -7.71 -0.61 13.82
CA LYS A 61 -8.51 -1.66 14.47
C LYS A 61 -7.78 -3.01 14.47
N LYS A 62 -7.14 -3.40 13.36
CA LYS A 62 -6.34 -4.63 13.28
C LYS A 62 -5.16 -4.63 14.26
N ARG A 63 -4.49 -3.48 14.42
CA ARG A 63 -3.33 -3.35 15.33
C ARG A 63 -3.72 -3.38 16.81
N ALA A 64 -4.95 -2.97 17.14
CA ALA A 64 -5.45 -2.91 18.52
C ALA A 64 -6.14 -4.20 18.99
N ALA A 65 -6.38 -5.14 18.08
CA ALA A 65 -6.90 -6.48 18.37
C ALA A 65 -5.77 -7.43 18.74
#